data_AF-A0A5Q3GD51-F1
#
_entry.id   AF-A0A5Q3GD51-F1
#
_cell.length_a   1.000
_cell.length_b   1.000
_cell.length_c   1.000
_cell.angle_alpha   90.00
_cell.angle_beta   90.00
_cell.angle_gamma   90.00
#
_symmetry.space_group_name_H-M   'P 1'
#
loop_
_entity.id
_entity.type
_entity.pdbx_description
1 polymer ?
#
loop_
_entity_poly.entity_id
_entity_poly.type
_entity_poly.pdbx_seq_one_letter_code
_entity_poly.pdbx_strand_id
1 'polypeptide(L)'
;MDPVRPRSRDEFKVALICALPLEANSVLSLFDHHWDEDDGNPRIGKARGDPNSYSIGIMSGHRVVLAHPPGIGIIAAGTIAAFCKLSFTSIRLALVIGICGGAPVNNGIQIHLGDVIISTGIVSYDFGRRFSDRFEMKDTSSEVPGRPNLEIRGLLSKLATTRQTGRLRSAIYSILYQLHQGSDTALQYPGTSKDILFPANYRHKHHEPSKCAICAVCRAKSDPVCAAATVSDCHDLKCNTRKQLSRPRLTGSHQLFPSPNVHFGIFASGNSVIKSGEERDRLNEDKNAIGFEMESAGVWDIFPCIVIKGVCDYADSHKNKEWQQFASASAAACARVFLGYWNFDKEDIQGAPIELPALPWHPEVISRSNSFTQAPSEPPSGSIGSQTYLRGTNGYSIPRDDIDLEVISDDFSSYLGDDAIARPGQFNANRLKDIGPLDIQPW
;
A
#
# COMPACT_ATOMS: atom_id res chain seq x y z
N MET A 1 -18.82 -11.63 -28.59
CA MET A 1 -19.20 -10.32 -29.15
C MET A 1 -18.42 -9.28 -28.36
N ASP A 2 -17.82 -8.29 -29.01
CA ASP A 2 -17.15 -7.22 -28.29
C ASP A 2 -18.14 -6.42 -27.45
N PRO A 3 -17.75 -5.99 -26.24
CA PRO A 3 -18.65 -5.26 -25.36
C PRO A 3 -18.98 -3.89 -25.95
N VAL A 4 -20.24 -3.46 -25.77
CA VAL A 4 -20.72 -2.16 -26.26
C VAL A 4 -20.00 -1.02 -25.53
N ARG A 5 -19.31 -0.18 -26.31
CA ARG A 5 -18.61 1.01 -25.80
C ARG A 5 -19.59 1.94 -25.06
N PRO A 6 -19.22 2.46 -23.88
CA PRO A 6 -20.07 3.37 -23.14
C PRO A 6 -20.35 4.65 -23.94
N ARG A 7 -21.53 5.22 -23.75
CA ARG A 7 -21.97 6.46 -24.40
C ARG A 7 -21.67 7.69 -23.55
N SER A 8 -21.51 7.49 -22.24
CA SER A 8 -21.30 8.56 -21.29
C SER A 8 -20.38 8.15 -20.12
N ARG A 9 -19.86 9.15 -19.42
CA ARG A 9 -19.06 8.97 -18.19
C ARG A 9 -19.88 8.39 -17.04
N ASP A 10 -21.21 8.51 -17.10
CA ASP A 10 -22.10 8.02 -16.05
C ASP A 10 -22.32 6.51 -16.08
N GLU A 11 -21.87 5.84 -17.15
CA GLU A 11 -21.89 4.37 -17.26
C GLU A 11 -20.75 3.70 -16.48
N PHE A 12 -19.77 4.46 -15.98
CA PHE A 12 -18.72 3.95 -15.13
C PHE A 12 -19.16 4.00 -13.66
N LYS A 13 -19.15 2.83 -13.02
CA LYS A 13 -19.55 2.67 -11.61
C LYS A 13 -18.39 2.29 -10.69
N VAL A 14 -17.24 1.93 -11.26
CA VAL A 14 -16.04 1.50 -10.53
C VAL A 14 -14.84 2.34 -10.96
N ALA A 15 -14.16 2.93 -9.99
CA ALA A 15 -12.88 3.61 -10.19
C ALA A 15 -11.75 2.71 -9.66
N LEU A 16 -10.64 2.65 -10.38
CA LEU A 16 -9.42 1.98 -9.98
C LEU A 16 -8.33 3.05 -9.83
N ILE A 17 -7.56 3.00 -8.75
CA ILE A 17 -6.50 3.98 -8.47
C ILE A 17 -5.23 3.19 -8.17
N CYS A 18 -4.20 3.41 -8.99
CA CYS A 18 -2.86 2.82 -8.84
C CYS A 18 -1.85 3.96 -8.77
N ALA A 19 -0.97 3.99 -7.78
CA ALA A 19 -0.04 5.10 -7.57
C ALA A 19 1.16 5.04 -8.51
N LEU A 20 1.58 3.83 -8.88
CA LEU A 20 2.78 3.57 -9.66
C LEU A 20 2.44 2.95 -11.03
N PRO A 21 3.26 3.22 -12.07
CA PRO A 21 3.10 2.58 -13.37
C PRO A 21 3.12 1.04 -13.32
N LEU A 22 3.95 0.43 -12.47
CA LEU A 22 3.98 -1.03 -12.32
C LEU A 22 2.64 -1.59 -11.80
N GLU A 23 1.97 -0.83 -10.93
CA GLU A 23 0.66 -1.18 -10.38
C GLU A 23 -0.42 -1.07 -11.45
N ALA A 24 -0.40 0.04 -12.19
CA ALA A 24 -1.29 0.25 -13.32
C ALA A 24 -1.12 -0.83 -14.40
N ASN A 25 0.11 -1.21 -14.75
CA ASN A 25 0.40 -2.29 -15.71
C ASN A 25 -0.19 -3.63 -15.26
N SER A 26 -0.10 -3.94 -13.96
CA SER A 26 -0.66 -5.16 -13.39
C SER A 26 -2.19 -5.19 -13.45
N VAL A 27 -2.84 -4.03 -13.30
CA VAL A 27 -4.30 -3.90 -13.42
C VAL A 27 -4.74 -3.94 -14.88
N LEU A 28 -4.03 -3.24 -15.77
CA LEU A 28 -4.33 -3.19 -17.19
C LEU A 28 -4.21 -4.57 -17.85
N SER A 29 -3.21 -5.36 -17.50
CA SER A 29 -3.07 -6.74 -18.03
C SER A 29 -4.23 -7.67 -17.64
N LEU A 30 -5.06 -7.23 -16.71
CA LEU A 30 -6.22 -7.95 -16.19
C LEU A 30 -7.55 -7.30 -16.57
N PHE A 31 -7.57 -6.35 -17.51
CA PHE A 31 -8.81 -5.91 -18.13
C PHE A 31 -9.34 -7.01 -19.07
N ASP A 32 -10.66 -7.19 -19.09
CA ASP A 32 -11.34 -8.02 -20.09
C ASP A 32 -11.33 -7.35 -21.47
N HIS A 33 -11.33 -6.01 -21.48
CA HIS A 33 -11.39 -5.20 -22.68
C HIS A 33 -10.88 -3.78 -22.41
N HIS A 34 -10.22 -3.18 -23.39
CA HIS A 34 -9.71 -1.80 -23.36
C HIS A 34 -10.45 -0.93 -24.36
N TRP A 35 -10.75 0.33 -24.00
CA TRP A 35 -11.35 1.32 -24.90
C TRP A 35 -10.45 2.53 -25.13
N ASP A 36 -9.17 2.43 -24.79
CA ASP A 36 -8.19 3.52 -24.96
C ASP A 36 -7.59 3.57 -26.38
N GLU A 37 -7.76 2.50 -27.17
CA GLU A 37 -7.25 2.38 -28.53
C GLU A 37 -8.03 3.27 -29.52
N ASP A 38 -7.32 3.73 -30.56
CA ASP A 38 -7.91 4.54 -31.63
C ASP A 38 -8.63 3.65 -32.64
N ASP A 39 -9.91 3.38 -32.36
CA ASP A 39 -10.81 2.55 -33.15
C ASP A 39 -11.76 3.39 -34.03
N GLY A 40 -11.52 4.69 -34.15
CA GLY A 40 -12.38 5.64 -34.88
C GLY A 40 -13.69 6.03 -34.16
N ASN A 41 -13.96 5.51 -32.95
CA ASN A 41 -15.12 5.92 -32.17
C ASN A 41 -14.84 7.17 -31.30
N PRO A 42 -15.87 7.96 -30.94
CA PRO A 42 -15.71 9.10 -30.04
C PRO A 42 -15.10 8.69 -28.70
N ARG A 43 -14.01 9.35 -28.31
CA ARG A 43 -13.36 9.11 -27.02
C ARG A 43 -14.24 9.62 -25.87
N ILE A 44 -14.38 8.81 -24.82
CA ILE A 44 -14.94 9.30 -23.56
C ILE A 44 -13.85 10.13 -22.90
N GLY A 45 -14.03 11.44 -22.93
CA GLY A 45 -13.15 12.39 -22.27
C GLY A 45 -13.43 12.51 -20.76
N LYS A 46 -12.83 13.53 -20.18
CA LYS A 46 -13.00 13.94 -18.78
C LYS A 46 -13.71 15.29 -18.68
N ALA A 47 -14.18 15.65 -17.49
CA ALA A 47 -14.79 16.95 -17.25
C ALA A 47 -13.81 18.09 -17.60
N ARG A 48 -14.34 19.23 -18.04
CA ARG A 48 -13.53 20.44 -18.23
C ARG A 48 -12.86 20.81 -16.90
N GLY A 49 -11.55 20.99 -16.93
CA GLY A 49 -10.76 21.35 -15.75
C GLY A 49 -10.27 20.16 -14.92
N ASP A 50 -10.66 18.92 -15.26
CA ASP A 50 -10.04 17.73 -14.70
C ASP A 50 -8.61 17.58 -15.29
N PRO A 51 -7.54 17.61 -14.49
CA PRO A 51 -6.17 17.46 -14.97
C PRO A 51 -5.74 15.99 -15.14
N ASN A 52 -6.51 15.02 -14.63
CA ASN A 52 -6.12 13.62 -14.53
C ASN A 52 -5.99 12.92 -15.90
N SER A 53 -5.23 11.84 -15.91
CA SER A 53 -5.17 10.88 -17.01
C SER A 53 -5.86 9.59 -16.62
N TYR A 54 -6.62 9.01 -17.55
CA TYR A 54 -7.40 7.80 -17.30
C TYR A 54 -7.19 6.77 -18.40
N SER A 55 -7.28 5.52 -18.00
CA SER A 55 -7.56 4.38 -18.87
C SER A 55 -8.98 3.88 -18.60
N ILE A 56 -9.69 3.43 -19.63
CA ILE A 56 -11.05 2.91 -19.52
C ILE A 56 -11.18 1.52 -20.13
N GLY A 57 -12.03 0.70 -19.51
CA GLY A 57 -12.24 -0.66 -19.98
C GLY A 57 -13.27 -1.44 -19.19
N ILE A 58 -13.16 -2.76 -19.28
CA ILE A 58 -13.98 -3.70 -18.52
C ILE A 58 -13.09 -4.56 -17.65
N MET A 59 -13.48 -4.75 -16.39
CA MET A 59 -12.84 -5.73 -15.51
C MET A 59 -13.90 -6.49 -14.69
N SER A 60 -13.92 -7.80 -14.86
CA SER A 60 -14.90 -8.72 -14.27
C SER A 60 -16.36 -8.32 -14.55
N GLY A 61 -16.62 -7.84 -15.78
CA GLY A 61 -17.95 -7.41 -16.22
C GLY A 61 -18.38 -6.02 -15.73
N HIS A 62 -17.49 -5.26 -15.08
CA HIS A 62 -17.75 -3.86 -14.71
C HIS A 62 -17.05 -2.91 -15.66
N ARG A 63 -17.73 -1.84 -16.08
CA ARG A 63 -17.09 -0.68 -16.70
C ARG A 63 -16.25 0.04 -15.65
N VAL A 64 -14.94 0.04 -15.87
CA VAL A 64 -13.94 0.59 -14.94
C VAL A 64 -13.23 1.78 -15.56
N VAL A 65 -12.91 2.76 -14.71
CA VAL A 65 -11.98 3.84 -15.02
C VAL A 65 -10.76 3.70 -14.12
N LEU A 66 -9.58 3.51 -14.71
CA LEU A 66 -8.29 3.51 -14.02
C LEU A 66 -7.70 4.91 -14.07
N ALA A 67 -7.45 5.51 -12.92
CA ALA A 67 -6.85 6.82 -12.78
C ALA A 67 -5.34 6.70 -12.53
N HIS A 68 -4.55 7.53 -13.24
CA HIS A 68 -3.09 7.55 -13.18
C HIS A 68 -2.58 8.81 -12.46
N PRO A 69 -2.19 8.72 -11.18
CA PRO A 69 -1.65 9.84 -10.41
C PRO A 69 -0.27 10.28 -10.93
N PRO A 70 0.05 11.58 -10.83
CA PRO A 70 1.37 12.08 -11.23
C PRO A 70 2.49 11.72 -10.22
N GLY A 71 2.14 11.08 -9.10
CA GLY A 71 3.07 10.68 -8.05
C GLY A 71 2.35 10.01 -6.87
N ILE A 72 3.15 9.54 -5.91
CA ILE A 72 2.70 8.87 -4.69
C ILE A 72 2.24 9.87 -3.61
N GLY A 73 1.59 9.35 -2.58
CA GLY A 73 1.21 10.13 -1.39
C GLY A 73 -0.26 10.58 -1.37
N ILE A 74 -0.70 10.97 -0.17
CA ILE A 74 -2.10 11.26 0.15
C ILE A 74 -2.63 12.44 -0.68
N ILE A 75 -1.80 13.45 -0.93
CA ILE A 75 -2.20 14.66 -1.66
C ILE A 75 -2.50 14.34 -3.13
N ALA A 76 -1.61 13.58 -3.78
CA ALA A 76 -1.80 13.16 -5.17
C ALA A 76 -3.03 12.25 -5.29
N ALA A 77 -3.17 11.28 -4.38
CA ALA A 77 -4.29 10.35 -4.34
C ALA A 77 -5.65 11.03 -4.07
N GLY A 78 -5.71 12.00 -3.16
CA GLY A 78 -6.93 12.75 -2.89
C GLY A 78 -7.30 13.67 -4.05
N THR A 79 -6.32 14.33 -4.67
CA THR A 79 -6.54 15.20 -5.83
C THR A 79 -7.10 14.40 -7.01
N ILE A 80 -6.48 13.26 -7.35
CA ILE A 80 -6.96 12.43 -8.46
C ILE A 80 -8.36 11.89 -8.17
N ALA A 81 -8.64 11.47 -6.93
CA ALA A 81 -9.95 10.96 -6.55
C ALA A 81 -11.04 12.04 -6.66
N ALA A 82 -10.77 13.27 -6.21
CA ALA A 82 -11.73 14.37 -6.27
C ALA A 82 -12.10 14.72 -7.72
N PHE A 83 -11.11 14.85 -8.59
CA PHE A 83 -11.34 15.11 -10.01
C PHE A 83 -11.95 13.91 -10.74
N CYS A 84 -11.63 12.68 -10.34
CA CYS A 84 -12.29 11.48 -10.84
C CYS A 84 -13.78 11.50 -10.48
N LYS A 85 -14.15 11.88 -9.25
CA LYS A 85 -15.55 12.00 -8.83
C LYS A 85 -16.29 13.09 -9.62
N LEU A 86 -15.61 14.19 -9.94
CA LEU A 86 -16.13 15.26 -10.80
C LEU A 86 -16.38 14.76 -12.24
N SER A 87 -15.46 13.97 -12.78
CA SER A 87 -15.55 13.46 -14.15
C SER A 87 -16.52 12.29 -14.31
N PHE A 88 -16.53 11.37 -13.37
CA PHE A 88 -17.31 10.14 -13.37
C PHE A 88 -18.24 10.17 -12.17
N THR A 89 -19.36 10.87 -12.32
CA THR A 89 -20.24 11.20 -11.18
C THR A 89 -20.89 9.97 -10.56
N SER A 90 -21.09 8.95 -11.39
CA SER A 90 -21.79 7.70 -11.07
C SER A 90 -20.95 6.61 -10.38
N ILE A 91 -19.69 6.88 -10.06
CA ILE A 91 -18.84 5.92 -9.33
C ILE A 91 -19.45 5.61 -7.96
N ARG A 92 -19.61 4.30 -7.68
CA ARG A 92 -20.15 3.74 -6.44
C ARG A 92 -19.10 3.01 -5.60
N LEU A 93 -18.01 2.59 -6.23
CA LEU A 93 -16.89 1.93 -5.56
C LEU A 93 -15.57 2.41 -6.18
N ALA A 94 -14.61 2.77 -5.33
CA ALA A 94 -13.22 2.92 -5.73
C ALA A 94 -12.35 1.78 -5.15
N LEU A 95 -11.48 1.21 -5.97
CA LEU A 95 -10.45 0.28 -5.52
C LEU A 95 -9.09 0.98 -5.57
N VAL A 96 -8.42 1.10 -4.43
CA VAL A 96 -7.03 1.53 -4.36
C VAL A 96 -6.16 0.30 -4.43
N ILE A 97 -5.50 0.08 -5.56
CA ILE A 97 -4.79 -1.16 -5.89
C ILE A 97 -3.30 -0.86 -5.98
N GLY A 98 -2.48 -1.75 -5.45
CA GLY A 98 -1.03 -1.58 -5.57
C GLY A 98 -0.22 -2.45 -4.63
N ILE A 99 0.95 -1.96 -4.24
CA ILE A 99 1.85 -2.61 -3.29
C ILE A 99 1.91 -1.87 -1.95
N CYS A 100 2.25 -2.60 -0.90
CA CYS A 100 2.41 -2.07 0.44
C CYS A 100 3.51 -2.80 1.20
N GLY A 101 3.97 -2.19 2.29
CA GLY A 101 4.67 -2.91 3.34
C GLY A 101 3.67 -3.69 4.20
N GLY A 102 4.08 -4.85 4.72
CA GLY A 102 3.24 -5.70 5.58
C GLY A 102 3.81 -5.87 6.99
N ALA A 103 2.93 -6.02 7.97
CA ALA A 103 3.34 -6.57 9.27
C ALA A 103 3.70 -8.04 9.07
N PRO A 104 4.83 -8.56 9.56
CA PRO A 104 5.23 -9.93 9.28
C PRO A 104 4.31 -10.97 9.93
N VAL A 105 3.71 -10.63 11.07
CA VAL A 105 2.79 -11.46 11.83
C VAL A 105 1.70 -10.56 12.42
N ASN A 106 0.45 -11.03 12.42
CA ASN A 106 -0.65 -10.41 13.15
C ASN A 106 -1.47 -11.46 13.88
N ASN A 107 -1.65 -11.35 15.20
CA ASN A 107 -2.40 -12.31 16.01
C ASN A 107 -1.98 -13.79 15.78
N GLY A 108 -0.67 -14.02 15.63
CA GLY A 108 -0.10 -15.34 15.34
C GLY A 108 -0.22 -15.82 13.89
N ILE A 109 -0.87 -15.06 13.00
CA ILE A 109 -0.99 -15.35 11.57
C ILE A 109 0.19 -14.70 10.83
N GLN A 110 0.95 -15.52 10.10
CA GLN A 110 2.07 -15.06 9.27
C GLN A 110 1.55 -14.40 7.99
N ILE A 111 2.04 -13.20 7.66
CA ILE A 111 1.75 -12.48 6.41
C ILE A 111 3.03 -12.47 5.58
N HIS A 112 3.04 -13.11 4.41
CA HIS A 112 4.24 -13.30 3.59
C HIS A 112 4.33 -12.27 2.47
N LEU A 113 5.54 -12.10 1.92
CA LEU A 113 5.69 -11.34 0.68
C LEU A 113 4.87 -12.01 -0.45
N GLY A 114 4.20 -11.20 -1.26
CA GLY A 114 3.23 -11.63 -2.26
C GLY A 114 1.86 -12.02 -1.72
N ASP A 115 1.62 -12.05 -0.40
CA ASP A 115 0.25 -12.11 0.14
C ASP A 115 -0.49 -10.79 -0.17
N VAL A 116 -1.83 -10.84 -0.13
CA VAL A 116 -2.68 -9.69 -0.41
C VAL A 116 -3.46 -9.29 0.84
N ILE A 117 -3.56 -7.99 1.08
CA ILE A 117 -4.35 -7.41 2.17
C ILE A 117 -5.53 -6.64 1.57
N ILE A 118 -6.74 -6.92 2.05
CA ILE A 118 -7.97 -6.19 1.75
C ILE A 118 -8.34 -5.35 2.98
N SER A 119 -8.59 -4.05 2.79
CA SER A 119 -8.89 -3.17 3.91
C SER A 119 -10.21 -3.48 4.59
N THR A 120 -10.18 -3.42 5.92
CA THR A 120 -11.37 -3.33 6.79
C THR A 120 -11.49 -1.95 7.46
N GLY A 121 -10.44 -1.15 7.37
CA GLY A 121 -10.37 0.23 7.84
C GLY A 121 -9.00 0.85 7.52
N ILE A 122 -8.86 2.14 7.80
CA ILE A 122 -7.63 2.92 7.64
C ILE A 122 -7.35 3.70 8.92
N VAL A 123 -6.06 3.86 9.23
CA VAL A 123 -5.54 4.76 10.25
C VAL A 123 -4.52 5.69 9.61
N SER A 124 -4.65 7.00 9.79
CA SER A 124 -3.69 7.99 9.32
C SER A 124 -2.53 8.13 10.30
N TYR A 125 -1.46 7.36 10.10
CA TYR A 125 -0.48 7.13 11.17
C TYR A 125 0.46 8.31 11.44
N ASP A 126 0.58 9.25 10.49
CA ASP A 126 1.36 10.48 10.63
C ASP A 126 0.49 11.72 10.85
N PHE A 127 -0.83 11.54 11.04
CA PHE A 127 -1.75 12.60 11.40
C PHE A 127 -1.87 12.71 12.93
N GLY A 128 -1.36 13.79 13.50
CA GLY A 128 -1.25 13.90 14.95
C GLY A 128 -0.46 15.12 15.42
N ARG A 129 -0.07 15.10 16.70
CA ARG A 129 0.71 16.16 17.35
C ARG A 129 2.13 15.69 17.59
N ARG A 130 3.11 16.49 17.19
CA ARG A 130 4.53 16.22 17.45
C ARG A 130 4.99 17.01 18.68
N PHE A 131 5.45 16.29 19.69
CA PHE A 131 6.15 16.82 20.87
C PHE A 131 7.65 16.61 20.72
N SER A 132 8.45 17.18 21.62
CA SER A 132 9.91 17.05 21.58
C SER A 132 10.40 15.61 21.81
N ASP A 133 9.61 14.78 22.48
CA ASP A 133 9.93 13.42 22.89
C ASP A 133 9.11 12.34 22.17
N ARG A 134 7.94 12.70 21.62
CA ARG A 134 7.01 11.72 21.03
C ARG A 134 6.11 12.32 19.96
N PHE A 135 5.48 11.43 19.21
CA PHE A 135 4.36 11.76 18.36
C PHE A 135 3.09 11.13 18.92
N GLU A 136 2.03 11.93 19.05
CA GLU A 136 0.71 11.46 19.44
C GLU A 136 -0.19 11.48 18.22
N MET A 137 -0.54 10.28 17.74
CA MET A 137 -1.52 10.12 16.66
C MET A 137 -2.88 10.63 17.12
N LYS A 138 -3.58 11.35 16.24
CA LYS A 138 -4.97 11.71 16.46
C LYS A 138 -5.87 10.53 16.12
N ASP A 139 -6.58 10.00 17.11
CA ASP A 139 -7.44 8.83 16.97
C ASP A 139 -8.88 9.07 17.44
N THR A 140 -9.30 10.34 17.56
CA THR A 140 -10.68 10.68 17.90
C THR A 140 -11.64 10.31 16.77
N SER A 141 -12.85 9.86 17.12
CA SER A 141 -13.85 9.34 16.17
C SER A 141 -14.27 10.31 15.06
N SER A 142 -14.04 11.62 15.22
CA SER A 142 -14.32 12.65 14.21
C SER A 142 -13.17 12.86 13.22
N GLU A 143 -11.97 12.33 13.52
CA GLU A 143 -10.74 12.54 12.75
C GLU A 143 -10.18 11.22 12.17
N VAL A 144 -10.77 10.07 12.52
CA VAL A 144 -10.48 8.77 11.91
C VAL A 144 -11.40 8.56 10.70
N PRO A 145 -10.87 8.13 9.54
CA PRO A 145 -11.70 7.85 8.37
C PRO A 145 -12.86 6.92 8.74
N GLY A 146 -14.06 7.27 8.29
CA GLY A 146 -15.29 6.56 8.65
C GLY A 146 -15.24 5.07 8.27
N ARG A 147 -16.02 4.24 8.96
CA ARG A 147 -16.15 2.83 8.57
C ARG A 147 -16.68 2.72 7.12
N PRO A 148 -16.26 1.72 6.34
CA PRO A 148 -16.85 1.47 5.04
C PRO A 148 -18.38 1.34 5.12
N ASN A 149 -19.06 1.66 4.02
CA ASN A 149 -20.52 1.59 3.96
C ASN A 149 -21.05 0.17 4.21
N LEU A 150 -22.36 0.03 4.45
CA LEU A 150 -22.96 -1.26 4.82
C LEU A 150 -22.75 -2.34 3.75
N GLU A 151 -22.80 -1.97 2.47
CA GLU A 151 -22.65 -2.88 1.34
C GLU A 151 -21.24 -3.48 1.29
N ILE A 152 -20.20 -2.63 1.40
CA ILE A 152 -18.80 -3.04 1.48
C ILE A 152 -18.61 -3.95 2.69
N ARG A 153 -19.10 -3.56 3.87
CA ARG A 153 -18.93 -4.37 5.09
C ARG A 153 -19.63 -5.73 4.99
N GLY A 154 -20.82 -5.78 4.39
CA GLY A 154 -21.54 -7.03 4.13
C GLY A 154 -20.77 -7.96 3.21
N LEU A 155 -20.20 -7.43 2.12
CA LEU A 155 -19.38 -8.21 1.20
C LEU A 155 -18.08 -8.69 1.87
N LEU A 156 -17.36 -7.82 2.57
CA LEU A 156 -16.14 -8.20 3.30
C LEU A 156 -16.43 -9.32 4.31
N SER A 157 -17.54 -9.24 5.04
CA SER A 157 -17.96 -10.28 5.99
C SER A 157 -18.21 -11.62 5.28
N LYS A 158 -18.84 -11.60 4.10
CA LYS A 158 -19.03 -12.79 3.26
C LYS A 158 -17.69 -13.36 2.78
N LEU A 159 -16.80 -12.51 2.27
CA LEU A 159 -15.50 -12.92 1.74
C LEU A 159 -14.57 -13.48 2.82
N ALA A 160 -14.65 -12.96 4.05
CA ALA A 160 -13.88 -13.43 5.21
C ALA A 160 -14.29 -14.83 5.71
N THR A 161 -15.42 -15.38 5.24
CA THR A 161 -15.78 -16.76 5.57
C THR A 161 -14.78 -17.74 4.94
N THR A 162 -14.46 -18.83 5.63
CA THR A 162 -13.49 -19.84 5.18
C THR A 162 -13.72 -20.30 3.74
N ARG A 163 -15.00 -20.55 3.38
CA ARG A 163 -15.37 -20.98 2.03
C ARG A 163 -15.05 -19.92 0.99
N GLN A 164 -15.40 -18.66 1.22
CA GLN A 164 -15.22 -17.61 0.21
C GLN A 164 -13.76 -17.16 0.13
N THR A 165 -13.06 -17.07 1.25
CA THR A 165 -11.61 -16.81 1.26
C THR A 165 -10.86 -17.91 0.50
N GLY A 166 -11.24 -19.18 0.67
CA GLY A 166 -10.68 -20.30 -0.12
C GLY A 166 -10.90 -20.13 -1.62
N ARG A 167 -12.12 -19.77 -2.05
CA ARG A 167 -12.42 -19.51 -3.48
C ARG A 167 -11.64 -18.32 -4.04
N LEU A 168 -11.56 -17.25 -3.26
CA LEU A 168 -10.81 -16.04 -3.61
C LEU A 168 -9.34 -16.38 -3.85
N ARG A 169 -8.70 -17.11 -2.91
CA ARG A 169 -7.31 -17.57 -3.03
C ARG A 169 -7.08 -18.46 -4.25
N SER A 170 -7.96 -19.44 -4.50
CA SER A 170 -7.83 -20.32 -5.66
C SER A 170 -7.94 -19.54 -6.98
N ALA A 171 -8.89 -18.61 -7.08
CA ALA A 171 -9.05 -17.79 -8.28
C ALA A 171 -7.86 -16.84 -8.51
N ILE A 172 -7.35 -16.22 -7.44
CA ILE A 172 -6.12 -15.40 -7.49
C ILE A 172 -4.95 -16.25 -8.01
N TYR A 173 -4.76 -17.45 -7.44
CA TYR A 173 -3.69 -18.33 -7.89
C TYR A 173 -3.85 -18.73 -9.36
N SER A 174 -5.06 -19.05 -9.82
CA SER A 174 -5.30 -19.35 -11.24
C SER A 174 -4.91 -18.20 -12.17
N ILE A 175 -5.25 -16.96 -11.81
CA ILE A 175 -4.87 -15.77 -12.60
C ILE A 175 -3.34 -15.60 -12.59
N LEU A 176 -2.71 -15.67 -11.43
CA LEU A 176 -1.26 -15.53 -11.30
C LEU A 176 -0.51 -16.63 -12.04
N TYR A 177 -1.03 -17.86 -12.03
CA TYR A 177 -0.47 -18.95 -12.81
C TYR A 177 -0.49 -18.65 -14.31
N GLN A 178 -1.60 -18.13 -14.85
CA GLN A 178 -1.67 -17.75 -16.27
C GLN A 178 -0.71 -16.61 -16.60
N LEU A 179 -0.64 -15.57 -15.76
CA LEU A 179 0.31 -14.47 -15.92
C LEU A 179 1.76 -14.97 -15.90
N HIS A 180 2.07 -15.91 -15.00
CA HIS A 180 3.40 -16.50 -14.89
C HIS A 180 3.82 -17.33 -16.11
N GLN A 181 2.86 -17.97 -16.78
CA GLN A 181 3.11 -18.72 -18.02
C GLN A 181 3.23 -17.81 -19.26
N GLY A 182 2.87 -16.52 -19.13
CA GLY A 182 3.03 -15.53 -20.19
C GLY A 182 4.49 -15.20 -20.50
N SER A 183 4.71 -14.42 -21.55
CA SER A 183 6.05 -13.99 -21.96
C SER A 183 6.62 -12.86 -21.10
N ASP A 184 5.83 -12.29 -20.19
CA ASP A 184 6.26 -11.22 -19.30
C ASP A 184 7.02 -11.78 -18.09
N THR A 185 8.35 -11.81 -18.20
CA THR A 185 9.25 -12.29 -17.14
C THR A 185 9.17 -11.47 -15.86
N ALA A 186 8.60 -10.27 -15.94
CA ALA A 186 8.57 -9.32 -14.86
C ALA A 186 7.56 -9.73 -13.76
N LEU A 187 6.58 -10.59 -14.08
CA LEU A 187 5.56 -11.12 -13.15
C LEU A 187 5.95 -12.45 -12.47
N GLN A 188 7.21 -12.87 -12.57
CA GLN A 188 7.67 -14.13 -12.00
C GLN A 188 7.67 -14.13 -10.47
N TYR A 189 7.31 -15.26 -9.88
CA TYR A 189 7.40 -15.47 -8.43
C TYR A 189 8.88 -15.48 -7.99
N PRO A 190 9.31 -14.58 -7.09
CA PRO A 190 10.73 -14.47 -6.72
C PRO A 190 11.33 -15.68 -6.00
N GLY A 191 10.49 -16.56 -5.45
CA GLY A 191 10.93 -17.73 -4.67
C GLY A 191 10.85 -17.51 -3.16
N THR A 192 10.59 -18.59 -2.41
CA THR A 192 10.48 -18.54 -0.94
C THR A 192 11.78 -18.09 -0.27
N SER A 193 12.94 -18.36 -0.88
CA SER A 193 14.25 -17.89 -0.40
C SER A 193 14.43 -16.38 -0.47
N LYS A 194 13.55 -15.67 -1.19
CA LYS A 194 13.56 -14.21 -1.30
C LYS A 194 12.58 -13.54 -0.34
N ASP A 195 11.82 -14.32 0.43
CA ASP A 195 11.02 -13.82 1.55
C ASP A 195 11.95 -13.63 2.77
N ILE A 196 12.62 -12.47 2.79
CA ILE A 196 13.66 -12.15 3.76
C ILE A 196 13.09 -11.20 4.82
N LEU A 197 13.14 -11.63 6.08
CA LEU A 197 12.77 -10.82 7.24
C LEU A 197 13.90 -10.81 8.26
N PHE A 198 14.26 -9.64 8.75
CA PHE A 198 15.17 -9.50 9.88
C PHE A 198 14.40 -9.13 11.17
N PRO A 199 14.99 -9.34 12.36
CA PRO A 199 14.46 -8.80 13.61
C PRO A 199 14.19 -7.30 13.48
N ALA A 200 13.12 -6.80 14.10
CA ALA A 200 12.69 -5.41 14.00
C ALA A 200 13.77 -4.39 14.38
N ASN A 201 14.65 -4.78 15.32
CA ASN A 201 15.77 -3.98 15.79
C ASN A 201 17.09 -4.21 15.01
N TYR A 202 17.07 -5.02 13.95
CA TYR A 202 18.24 -5.23 13.11
C TYR A 202 18.56 -3.94 12.36
N ARG A 203 19.80 -3.46 12.50
CA ARG A 203 20.27 -2.22 11.87
C ARG A 203 20.77 -2.48 10.46
N HIS A 204 20.07 -1.93 9.47
CA HIS A 204 20.50 -1.90 8.07
C HIS A 204 21.59 -0.85 7.87
N LYS A 205 22.86 -1.28 7.87
CA LYS A 205 24.03 -0.40 7.82
C LYS A 205 25.24 -1.08 7.19
N HIS A 206 26.31 -0.32 6.91
CA HIS A 206 27.60 -0.93 6.60
C HIS A 206 28.09 -1.76 7.79
N HIS A 207 28.24 -3.08 7.58
CA HIS A 207 28.65 -4.01 8.64
C HIS A 207 30.17 -4.12 8.80
N GLU A 208 30.94 -3.65 7.83
CA GLU A 208 32.40 -3.56 7.92
C GLU A 208 32.82 -2.18 8.48
N PRO A 209 33.45 -2.12 9.67
CA PRO A 209 33.76 -0.85 10.33
C PRO A 209 34.70 0.08 9.53
N SER A 210 35.59 -0.50 8.71
CA SER A 210 36.53 0.25 7.86
C SER A 210 35.83 1.02 6.73
N LYS A 211 34.62 0.63 6.33
CA LYS A 211 33.92 1.25 5.20
C LYS A 211 33.21 2.56 5.53
N CYS A 212 32.84 2.79 6.78
CA CYS A 212 32.08 3.98 7.16
C CYS A 212 32.16 4.30 8.65
N ALA A 213 32.70 5.46 9.00
CA ALA A 213 32.82 5.91 10.39
C ALA A 213 31.47 6.05 11.12
N ILE A 214 30.44 6.54 10.42
CA ILE A 214 29.08 6.70 10.98
C ILE A 214 28.49 5.32 11.32
N CYS A 215 28.51 4.38 10.37
CA CYS A 215 27.98 3.03 10.59
C CYS A 215 28.81 2.22 11.58
N ALA A 216 30.12 2.47 11.71
CA ALA A 216 31.01 1.78 12.64
C ALA A 216 30.59 2.00 14.11
N VAL A 217 30.08 3.19 14.43
CA VAL A 217 29.62 3.52 15.79
C VAL A 217 28.13 3.28 16.04
N CYS A 218 27.35 2.93 15.00
CA CYS A 218 25.92 2.63 15.14
C CYS A 218 25.68 1.32 15.92
N ARG A 219 25.33 1.41 17.20
CA ARG A 219 25.10 0.27 18.11
C ARG A 219 23.69 0.26 18.68
N ALA A 220 23.14 1.44 18.98
CA ALA A 220 21.81 1.64 19.52
C ALA A 220 20.79 2.04 18.42
N LYS A 221 19.51 2.00 18.79
CA LYS A 221 18.37 2.34 17.91
C LYS A 221 18.44 3.77 17.35
N SER A 222 18.85 4.72 18.18
CA SER A 222 18.94 6.13 17.83
C SER A 222 20.22 6.52 17.10
N ASP A 223 21.20 5.62 17.01
CA ASP A 223 22.49 5.95 16.41
C ASP A 223 22.34 6.10 14.89
N PRO A 224 22.97 7.13 14.28
CA PRO A 224 22.80 7.41 12.87
C PRO A 224 23.31 6.26 11.99
N VAL A 225 22.59 6.04 10.88
CA VAL A 225 23.06 5.25 9.75
C VAL A 225 23.41 6.22 8.64
N CYS A 226 24.53 6.03 7.95
CA CYS A 226 24.93 6.96 6.90
C CYS A 226 23.92 6.95 5.73
N ALA A 227 23.75 8.09 5.06
CA ALA A 227 22.82 8.26 3.94
C ALA A 227 22.96 7.15 2.87
N ALA A 228 24.18 6.82 2.47
CA ALA A 228 24.46 5.77 1.49
C ALA A 228 23.84 4.40 1.88
N ALA A 229 23.87 4.03 3.16
CA ALA A 229 23.30 2.77 3.62
C ALA A 229 21.77 2.80 3.67
N THR A 230 21.15 3.97 3.84
CA THR A 230 19.68 4.10 3.90
C THR A 230 18.96 3.86 2.56
N VAL A 231 19.73 3.86 1.47
CA VAL A 231 19.27 3.63 0.08
C VAL A 231 19.89 2.38 -0.56
N SER A 232 20.83 1.72 0.12
CA SER A 232 21.48 0.50 -0.36
C SER A 232 20.65 -0.74 -0.05
N ASP A 233 20.79 -1.80 -0.85
CA ASP A 233 20.14 -3.08 -0.60
C ASP A 233 20.91 -3.93 0.42
N CYS A 234 20.23 -4.94 0.96
CA CYS A 234 20.81 -5.87 1.95
C CYS A 234 22.08 -6.56 1.43
N HIS A 235 22.12 -6.84 0.12
CA HIS A 235 23.26 -7.49 -0.53
C HIS A 235 24.51 -6.61 -0.51
N ASP A 236 24.37 -5.32 -0.75
CA ASP A 236 25.50 -4.39 -0.83
C ASP A 236 26.08 -4.09 0.56
N LEU A 237 25.19 -3.96 1.54
CA LEU A 237 25.57 -3.77 2.94
C LEU A 237 26.10 -5.03 3.62
N LYS A 238 25.95 -6.20 2.97
CA LYS A 238 26.30 -7.52 3.51
C LYS A 238 25.58 -7.80 4.83
N CYS A 239 24.26 -7.58 4.85
CA CYS A 239 23.42 -7.92 6.00
C CYS A 239 23.61 -9.40 6.38
N ASN A 240 23.67 -9.68 7.69
CA ASN A 240 23.94 -11.00 8.22
C ASN A 240 22.73 -11.91 8.07
N THR A 241 22.70 -12.65 6.97
CA THR A 241 21.61 -13.57 6.61
C THR A 241 21.33 -14.64 7.68
N ARG A 242 22.30 -14.96 8.55
CA ARG A 242 22.09 -15.88 9.69
C ARG A 242 21.16 -15.33 10.76
N LYS A 243 20.90 -14.02 10.77
CA LYS A 243 19.94 -13.36 11.67
C LYS A 243 18.53 -13.28 11.07
N GLN A 244 18.31 -13.76 9.85
CA GLN A 244 16.98 -13.76 9.25
C GLN A 244 16.03 -14.64 10.06
N LEU A 245 14.79 -14.17 10.20
CA LEU A 245 13.72 -14.91 10.83
C LEU A 245 13.17 -15.95 9.84
N SER A 246 12.87 -17.15 10.32
CA SER A 246 12.34 -18.22 9.48
C SER A 246 10.93 -17.89 8.98
N ARG A 247 10.72 -18.06 7.67
CA ARG A 247 9.47 -17.76 6.96
C ARG A 247 9.01 -18.98 6.14
N PRO A 248 8.63 -20.10 6.81
CA PRO A 248 8.28 -21.31 6.08
C PRO A 248 6.95 -21.12 5.34
N ARG A 249 6.99 -21.35 4.02
CA ARG A 249 5.80 -21.29 3.16
C ARG A 249 5.64 -22.61 2.41
N LEU A 250 4.53 -23.28 2.64
CA LEU A 250 4.23 -24.56 2.01
C LEU A 250 3.75 -24.34 0.57
N THR A 251 4.36 -25.08 -0.37
CA THR A 251 3.88 -25.21 -1.74
C THR A 251 3.19 -26.55 -1.88
N GLY A 252 1.96 -26.59 -2.42
CA GLY A 252 1.31 -27.87 -2.72
C GLY A 252 2.06 -28.65 -3.81
N SER A 253 1.96 -29.98 -3.82
CA SER A 253 2.70 -30.88 -4.74
C SER A 253 2.48 -30.61 -6.23
N HIS A 254 1.42 -29.89 -6.60
CA HIS A 254 1.07 -29.53 -7.98
C HIS A 254 1.04 -28.01 -8.22
N GLN A 255 1.57 -27.21 -7.29
CA GLN A 255 1.65 -25.76 -7.44
C GLN A 255 3.05 -25.35 -7.89
N LEU A 256 3.13 -24.43 -8.86
CA LEU A 256 4.39 -23.89 -9.35
C LEU A 256 5.04 -22.99 -8.28
N PHE A 257 4.22 -22.30 -7.51
CA PHE A 257 4.60 -21.47 -6.37
C PHE A 257 3.47 -21.48 -5.32
N PRO A 258 3.74 -21.14 -4.05
CA PRO A 258 2.70 -21.03 -3.03
C PRO A 258 1.59 -20.06 -3.40
N SER A 259 0.33 -20.46 -3.18
CA SER A 259 -0.81 -19.54 -3.32
C SER A 259 -0.70 -18.36 -2.34
N PRO A 260 -0.88 -17.10 -2.81
CA PRO A 260 -1.07 -15.95 -1.93
C PRO A 260 -2.18 -16.16 -0.92
N ASN A 261 -1.91 -15.88 0.34
CA ASN A 261 -2.99 -15.73 1.33
C ASN A 261 -3.68 -14.39 1.09
N VAL A 262 -4.95 -14.32 1.48
CA VAL A 262 -5.70 -13.06 1.54
C VAL A 262 -5.99 -12.76 3.00
N HIS A 263 -5.57 -11.57 3.42
CA HIS A 263 -5.75 -11.06 4.78
C HIS A 263 -6.75 -9.90 4.76
N PHE A 264 -7.56 -9.80 5.80
CA PHE A 264 -8.49 -8.69 5.99
C PHE A 264 -8.04 -7.89 7.21
N GLY A 265 -7.73 -6.61 7.05
CA GLY A 265 -7.18 -5.84 8.17
C GLY A 265 -7.08 -4.35 7.93
N ILE A 266 -6.50 -3.65 8.90
CA ILE A 266 -6.38 -2.19 8.89
C ILE A 266 -5.10 -1.81 8.13
N PHE A 267 -5.19 -0.75 7.32
CA PHE A 267 -4.03 -0.09 6.73
C PHE A 267 -3.62 1.13 7.55
N ALA A 268 -2.34 1.27 7.83
CA ALA A 268 -1.74 2.52 8.24
C ALA A 268 -1.32 3.30 6.98
N SER A 269 -1.98 4.43 6.74
CA SER A 269 -1.78 5.28 5.57
C SER A 269 -1.15 6.61 5.99
N GLY A 270 -0.16 7.12 5.25
CA GLY A 270 0.54 8.37 5.59
C GLY A 270 1.40 8.89 4.46
N ASN A 271 1.90 10.12 4.56
CA ASN A 271 2.86 10.68 3.59
C ASN A 271 4.31 10.24 3.86
N SER A 272 4.59 9.68 5.04
CA SER A 272 5.90 9.10 5.33
C SER A 272 6.00 7.65 4.81
N VAL A 273 7.20 7.18 4.53
CA VAL A 273 7.47 5.74 4.32
C VAL A 273 7.97 5.16 5.63
N ILE A 274 7.35 4.08 6.11
CA ILE A 274 7.86 3.37 7.29
C ILE A 274 9.08 2.54 6.88
N LYS A 275 10.25 2.97 7.35
CA LYS A 275 11.54 2.25 7.22
C LYS A 275 12.06 1.73 8.57
N SER A 276 11.16 1.49 9.53
CA SER A 276 11.53 1.04 10.87
C SER A 276 10.64 -0.12 11.29
N GLY A 277 11.25 -1.30 11.47
CA GLY A 277 10.51 -2.48 11.92
C GLY A 277 9.87 -2.30 13.30
N GLU A 278 10.53 -1.56 14.19
CA GLU A 278 9.97 -1.23 15.52
C GLU A 278 8.81 -0.23 15.46
N GLU A 279 8.77 0.63 14.45
CA GLU A 279 7.63 1.52 14.21
C GLU A 279 6.43 0.74 13.69
N ARG A 280 6.68 -0.09 12.68
CA ARG A 280 5.70 -1.02 12.11
C ARG A 280 5.09 -1.90 13.20
N ASP A 281 5.91 -2.54 14.03
CA ASP A 281 5.43 -3.46 15.06
C ASP A 281 4.57 -2.72 16.09
N ARG A 282 4.95 -1.49 16.46
CA ARG A 282 4.12 -0.67 17.35
C ARG A 282 2.77 -0.30 16.74
N LEU A 283 2.73 0.08 15.46
CA LEU A 283 1.47 0.35 14.76
C LEU A 283 0.62 -0.92 14.61
N ASN A 284 1.24 -2.08 14.44
CA ASN A 284 0.56 -3.37 14.45
C ASN A 284 -0.06 -3.67 15.82
N GLU A 285 0.69 -3.49 16.91
CA GLU A 285 0.22 -3.73 18.27
C GLU A 285 -0.87 -2.74 18.70
N ASP A 286 -0.63 -1.44 18.51
CA ASP A 286 -1.50 -0.37 19.04
C ASP A 286 -2.77 -0.19 18.21
N LYS A 287 -2.69 -0.39 16.89
CA LYS A 287 -3.76 -0.06 15.94
C LYS A 287 -4.24 -1.26 15.12
N ASN A 288 -3.68 -2.45 15.35
CA ASN A 288 -3.98 -3.67 14.58
C ASN A 288 -3.78 -3.46 13.05
N ALA A 289 -2.87 -2.54 12.69
CA ALA A 289 -2.52 -2.24 11.31
C ALA A 289 -1.61 -3.35 10.76
N ILE A 290 -1.96 -3.89 9.59
CA ILE A 290 -1.21 -4.99 8.96
C ILE A 290 -0.64 -4.63 7.59
N GLY A 291 -1.11 -3.54 6.99
CA GLY A 291 -0.59 -2.99 5.74
C GLY A 291 -0.18 -1.54 5.92
N PHE A 292 0.89 -1.13 5.23
CA PHE A 292 1.51 0.18 5.33
C PHE A 292 1.71 0.77 3.93
N GLU A 293 1.03 1.87 3.63
CA GLU A 293 1.00 2.48 2.29
C GLU A 293 0.80 4.01 2.37
N MET A 294 0.73 4.70 1.23
CA MET A 294 0.83 6.17 1.21
C MET A 294 -0.33 6.90 0.52
N GLU A 295 -1.36 6.22 0.03
CA GLU A 295 -2.37 6.88 -0.81
C GLU A 295 -3.76 6.89 -0.18
N SER A 296 -4.12 5.81 0.50
CA SER A 296 -5.53 5.44 0.68
C SER A 296 -6.29 6.39 1.60
N ALA A 297 -5.64 7.01 2.59
CA ALA A 297 -6.27 8.04 3.42
C ALA A 297 -6.78 9.24 2.60
N GLY A 298 -6.13 9.57 1.47
CA GLY A 298 -6.56 10.68 0.60
C GLY A 298 -7.79 10.34 -0.23
N VAL A 299 -8.01 9.05 -0.53
CA VAL A 299 -9.14 8.56 -1.33
C VAL A 299 -10.36 8.28 -0.46
N TRP A 300 -10.15 7.88 0.79
CA TRP A 300 -11.17 7.31 1.69
C TRP A 300 -12.36 8.22 1.96
N ASP A 301 -12.16 9.54 2.00
CA ASP A 301 -13.22 10.52 2.25
C ASP A 301 -13.99 10.93 0.98
N ILE A 302 -13.52 10.52 -0.21
CA ILE A 302 -14.08 10.94 -1.50
C ILE A 302 -15.01 9.89 -2.09
N PHE A 303 -14.64 8.61 -1.96
CA PHE A 303 -15.42 7.49 -2.47
C PHE A 303 -15.68 6.45 -1.37
N PRO A 304 -16.81 5.72 -1.44
CA PRO A 304 -16.84 4.39 -0.85
C PRO A 304 -15.73 3.56 -1.49
N CYS A 305 -14.73 3.15 -0.71
CA CYS A 305 -13.54 2.52 -1.28
C CYS A 305 -13.05 1.33 -0.48
N ILE A 306 -12.25 0.51 -1.16
CA ILE A 306 -11.55 -0.66 -0.62
C ILE A 306 -10.11 -0.58 -1.10
N VAL A 307 -9.18 -0.84 -0.20
CA VAL A 307 -7.75 -0.91 -0.50
C VAL A 307 -7.41 -2.38 -0.66
N ILE A 308 -6.77 -2.72 -1.79
CA ILE A 308 -6.32 -4.09 -2.09
C ILE A 308 -4.85 -3.97 -2.47
N LYS A 309 -3.96 -4.35 -1.54
CA LYS A 309 -2.52 -4.18 -1.74
C LYS A 309 -1.78 -5.50 -1.56
N GLY A 310 -0.80 -5.75 -2.41
CA GLY A 310 0.12 -6.87 -2.30
C GLY A 310 1.30 -6.49 -1.40
N VAL A 311 1.75 -7.42 -0.57
CA VAL A 311 2.88 -7.17 0.34
C VAL A 311 4.20 -7.33 -0.42
N CYS A 312 4.95 -6.24 -0.62
CA CYS A 312 6.25 -6.28 -1.33
C CYS A 312 7.46 -6.16 -0.41
N ASP A 313 7.28 -5.62 0.79
CA ASP A 313 8.29 -5.54 1.83
C ASP A 313 7.64 -5.63 3.22
N TYR A 314 8.45 -5.61 4.27
CA TYR A 314 7.97 -5.69 5.65
C TYR A 314 7.97 -4.34 6.35
N ALA A 315 7.75 -3.21 5.66
CA ALA A 315 7.72 -1.87 6.26
C ALA A 315 8.91 -1.61 7.22
N ASP A 316 10.11 -1.98 6.79
CA ASP A 316 11.35 -1.77 7.51
C ASP A 316 12.45 -1.23 6.59
N SER A 317 13.68 -1.17 7.11
CA SER A 317 14.82 -0.67 6.36
C SER A 317 15.35 -1.66 5.30
N HIS A 318 14.89 -2.91 5.29
CA HIS A 318 15.41 -3.99 4.44
C HIS A 318 14.60 -4.13 3.15
N LYS A 319 14.43 -3.03 2.42
CA LYS A 319 13.62 -3.01 1.21
C LYS A 319 14.12 -4.04 0.19
N ASN A 320 13.17 -4.71 -0.46
CA ASN A 320 13.44 -5.66 -1.53
C ASN A 320 12.54 -5.33 -2.74
N LYS A 321 13.16 -4.91 -3.85
CA LYS A 321 12.41 -4.57 -5.06
C LYS A 321 11.96 -5.79 -5.87
N GLU A 322 12.56 -6.97 -5.63
CA GLU A 322 12.25 -8.20 -6.39
C GLU A 322 10.78 -8.62 -6.26
N TRP A 323 10.11 -8.29 -5.14
CA TRP A 323 8.71 -8.67 -4.90
C TRP A 323 7.69 -7.70 -5.46
N GLN A 324 8.07 -6.48 -5.86
CA GLN A 324 7.10 -5.44 -6.21
C GLN A 324 6.17 -5.88 -7.34
N GLN A 325 6.71 -6.51 -8.38
CA GLN A 325 5.95 -6.91 -9.55
C GLN A 325 4.97 -8.05 -9.23
N PHE A 326 5.46 -9.10 -8.56
CA PHE A 326 4.62 -10.23 -8.16
C PHE A 326 3.55 -9.82 -7.13
N ALA A 327 3.89 -8.97 -6.16
CA ALA A 327 2.96 -8.44 -5.18
C ALA A 327 1.89 -7.57 -5.86
N SER A 328 2.29 -6.72 -6.81
CA SER A 328 1.38 -5.91 -7.63
C SER A 328 0.41 -6.77 -8.43
N ALA A 329 0.90 -7.80 -9.13
CA ALA A 329 0.05 -8.75 -9.84
C ALA A 329 -0.89 -9.50 -8.89
N SER A 330 -0.44 -9.85 -7.68
CA SER A 330 -1.28 -10.48 -6.67
C SER A 330 -2.42 -9.57 -6.23
N ALA A 331 -2.14 -8.28 -6.02
CA ALA A 331 -3.14 -7.26 -5.72
C ALA A 331 -4.14 -7.07 -6.86
N ALA A 332 -3.66 -6.96 -8.10
CA ALA A 332 -4.50 -6.79 -9.28
C ALA A 332 -5.39 -8.02 -9.53
N ALA A 333 -4.84 -9.23 -9.39
CA ALA A 333 -5.61 -10.48 -9.46
C ALA A 333 -6.69 -10.53 -8.38
N CYS A 334 -6.36 -10.11 -7.16
CA CYS A 334 -7.33 -10.01 -6.07
C CYS A 334 -8.43 -8.99 -6.37
N ALA A 335 -8.09 -7.81 -6.88
CA ALA A 335 -9.04 -6.78 -7.27
C ALA A 335 -10.00 -7.24 -8.37
N ARG A 336 -9.47 -7.92 -9.39
CA ARG A 336 -10.28 -8.56 -10.44
C ARG A 336 -11.27 -9.55 -9.84
N VAL A 337 -10.81 -10.52 -9.05
CA VAL A 337 -11.70 -11.52 -8.45
C VAL A 337 -12.70 -10.87 -7.48
N PHE A 338 -12.27 -9.86 -6.71
CA PHE A 338 -13.12 -9.10 -5.81
C PHE A 338 -14.31 -8.47 -6.55
N LEU A 339 -14.05 -7.81 -7.70
CA LEU A 339 -15.11 -7.24 -8.52
C LEU A 339 -16.11 -8.29 -9.01
N GLY A 340 -15.66 -9.53 -9.25
CA GLY A 340 -16.56 -10.65 -9.55
C GLY A 340 -17.62 -10.94 -8.49
N TYR A 341 -17.39 -10.54 -7.22
CA TYR A 341 -18.36 -10.63 -6.14
C TYR A 341 -19.16 -9.33 -5.91
N TRP A 342 -18.78 -8.23 -6.54
CA TRP A 342 -19.41 -6.92 -6.38
C TRP A 342 -20.61 -6.77 -7.32
N ASN A 343 -21.80 -7.19 -6.87
CA ASN A 343 -23.00 -7.25 -7.71
C ASN A 343 -23.87 -5.98 -7.66
N PHE A 344 -23.42 -4.88 -8.28
CA PHE A 344 -24.33 -3.82 -8.72
C PHE A 344 -24.32 -3.75 -10.25
N ASP A 345 -25.53 -3.71 -10.83
CA ASP A 345 -25.78 -3.45 -12.24
C ASP A 345 -24.75 -4.13 -13.16
N LYS A 346 -24.69 -5.47 -13.12
CA LYS A 346 -24.38 -6.19 -14.35
C LYS A 346 -25.55 -5.89 -15.31
N GLU A 347 -25.57 -4.67 -15.87
CA GLU A 347 -26.14 -4.48 -17.21
C GLU A 347 -25.60 -5.62 -18.06
N ASP A 348 -26.37 -6.17 -18.99
CA ASP A 348 -26.09 -7.34 -19.82
C ASP A 348 -24.80 -7.24 -20.67
N ILE A 349 -23.68 -6.94 -20.03
CA ILE A 349 -22.32 -6.94 -20.52
C ILE A 349 -21.96 -8.42 -20.51
N GLN A 350 -22.10 -9.04 -21.67
CA GLN A 350 -21.64 -10.41 -21.94
C GLN A 350 -20.12 -10.48 -21.83
N GLY A 351 -19.59 -10.44 -20.61
CA GLY A 351 -18.29 -10.98 -20.26
C GLY A 351 -18.47 -12.43 -19.82
N ALA A 352 -17.50 -13.30 -20.12
CA ALA A 352 -17.51 -14.67 -19.61
C ALA A 352 -17.74 -14.62 -18.09
N PRO A 353 -18.75 -15.31 -17.53
CA PRO A 353 -18.88 -15.45 -16.10
C PRO A 353 -17.53 -15.91 -15.55
N ILE A 354 -17.09 -15.35 -14.42
CA ILE A 354 -15.99 -15.98 -13.70
C ILE A 354 -16.51 -17.36 -13.31
N GLU A 355 -16.11 -18.39 -14.05
CA GLU A 355 -16.14 -19.77 -13.57
C GLU A 355 -15.12 -19.84 -12.45
N LEU A 356 -15.54 -19.39 -11.27
CA LEU A 356 -14.80 -19.60 -10.05
C LEU A 356 -14.57 -21.11 -9.95
N PRO A 357 -13.31 -21.57 -9.91
CA PRO A 357 -13.01 -23.00 -10.03
C PRO A 357 -13.83 -23.81 -9.04
N ALA A 358 -14.40 -24.92 -9.52
CA ALA A 358 -15.03 -25.90 -8.65
C ALA A 358 -13.98 -26.43 -7.66
N LEU A 359 -14.38 -26.59 -6.39
CA LEU A 359 -13.46 -27.11 -5.38
C LEU A 359 -12.99 -28.53 -5.77
N PRO A 360 -11.72 -28.87 -5.56
CA PRO A 360 -11.36 -30.25 -5.31
C PRO A 360 -12.14 -30.71 -4.07
N TRP A 361 -12.90 -31.79 -4.18
CA TRP A 361 -13.49 -32.46 -3.03
C TRP A 361 -12.36 -32.92 -2.09
N HIS A 362 -12.26 -32.32 -0.90
CA HIS A 362 -11.44 -32.85 0.19
C HIS A 362 -12.35 -33.19 1.38
N PRO A 363 -12.56 -34.48 1.68
CA PRO A 363 -13.32 -34.91 2.84
C PRO A 363 -12.40 -34.96 4.05
N GLU A 364 -12.13 -33.83 4.71
CA GLU A 364 -11.50 -33.84 6.03
C GLU A 364 -11.76 -32.52 6.77
N VAL A 365 -13.00 -32.37 7.22
CA VAL A 365 -13.31 -31.46 8.33
C VAL A 365 -12.84 -32.19 9.59
N ILE A 366 -11.59 -31.96 9.99
CA ILE A 366 -11.13 -32.38 11.32
C ILE A 366 -11.82 -31.46 12.33
N SER A 367 -12.84 -31.99 12.98
CA SER A 367 -13.46 -31.42 14.18
C SER A 367 -12.39 -31.27 15.27
N ARG A 368 -11.86 -30.06 15.44
CA ARG A 368 -11.12 -29.73 16.66
C ARG A 368 -12.12 -29.33 17.74
N SER A 369 -12.25 -30.17 18.74
CA SER A 369 -12.95 -29.93 19.99
C SER A 369 -12.35 -28.70 20.69
N ASN A 370 -13.11 -27.61 20.78
CA ASN A 370 -12.79 -26.48 21.65
C ASN A 370 -13.14 -26.87 23.10
N SER A 371 -12.12 -27.10 23.94
CA SER A 371 -12.26 -26.95 25.38
C SER A 371 -12.37 -25.45 25.68
N PHE A 372 -13.55 -25.03 26.12
CA PHE A 372 -13.79 -23.70 26.66
C PHE A 372 -12.97 -23.50 27.95
N THR A 373 -12.01 -22.59 27.93
CA THR A 373 -11.51 -21.94 29.15
C THR A 373 -12.05 -20.51 29.20
N GLN A 374 -12.72 -20.20 30.31
CA GLN A 374 -13.39 -18.95 30.62
C GLN A 374 -12.48 -17.72 30.50
N ALA A 375 -13.05 -16.62 30.04
CA ALA A 375 -12.45 -15.29 30.03
C ALA A 375 -12.20 -14.77 31.47
N PRO A 376 -11.07 -14.11 31.76
CA PRO A 376 -10.89 -13.41 33.02
C PRO A 376 -11.65 -12.08 33.03
N SER A 377 -12.33 -11.82 34.14
CA SER A 377 -13.05 -10.61 34.50
C SER A 377 -12.16 -9.37 34.62
N GLU A 378 -12.74 -8.21 34.33
CA GLU A 378 -12.16 -6.86 34.44
C GLU A 378 -11.53 -6.55 35.81
N PRO A 379 -10.45 -5.74 35.88
CA PRO A 379 -9.95 -5.20 37.14
C PRO A 379 -10.71 -3.93 37.56
N PRO A 380 -10.89 -3.68 38.86
CA PRO A 380 -11.70 -2.57 39.35
C PRO A 380 -10.96 -1.24 39.31
N SER A 381 -11.76 -0.19 39.10
CA SER A 381 -11.43 1.22 39.18
C SER A 381 -10.79 1.62 40.52
N GLY A 382 -9.58 2.18 40.47
CA GLY A 382 -8.91 2.81 41.61
C GLY A 382 -8.37 4.18 41.21
N SER A 383 -8.93 5.22 41.82
CA SER A 383 -8.43 6.59 41.85
C SER A 383 -7.29 6.73 42.87
N ILE A 384 -6.66 7.92 42.91
CA ILE A 384 -5.49 8.38 43.69
C ILE A 384 -4.22 8.34 42.82
N GLY A 385 -3.43 9.40 42.65
CA GLY A 385 -3.41 10.73 43.25
C GLY A 385 -2.22 11.48 42.65
N SER A 386 -2.36 12.80 42.51
CA SER A 386 -1.33 13.72 42.05
C SER A 386 -0.06 13.64 42.93
N GLN A 387 1.09 13.39 42.31
CA GLN A 387 2.38 13.79 42.86
C GLN A 387 3.23 14.46 41.79
N THR A 388 3.30 15.77 41.91
CA THR A 388 4.30 16.66 41.35
C THR A 388 5.70 16.24 41.78
N TYR A 389 6.63 16.08 40.82
CA TYR A 389 8.06 16.14 41.10
C TYR A 389 8.78 17.11 40.16
N LEU A 390 9.76 17.76 40.76
CA LEU A 390 10.37 19.03 40.40
C LEU A 390 11.25 18.97 39.14
N ARG A 391 11.21 20.08 38.40
CA ARG A 391 12.11 20.49 37.31
C ARG A 391 13.55 20.57 37.81
N GLY A 392 14.46 19.85 37.16
CA GLY A 392 15.91 20.10 37.19
C GLY A 392 16.35 20.66 35.84
N THR A 393 16.78 21.92 35.83
CA THR A 393 17.35 22.60 34.67
C THR A 393 18.81 22.20 34.50
N ASN A 394 19.21 21.71 33.32
CA ASN A 394 20.60 21.77 32.88
C ASN A 394 20.64 22.14 31.40
N GLY A 395 21.19 23.33 31.14
CA GLY A 395 21.42 23.85 29.80
C GLY A 395 22.64 23.19 29.16
N TYR A 396 22.50 22.88 27.87
CA TYR A 396 23.63 22.58 27.00
C TYR A 396 23.55 23.46 25.76
N SER A 397 24.60 24.25 25.56
CA SER A 397 24.88 25.05 24.37
C SER A 397 25.43 24.16 23.24
N ILE A 398 24.85 24.25 22.05
CA ILE A 398 25.33 23.59 20.83
C ILE A 398 26.05 24.64 19.96
N PRO A 399 27.29 24.42 19.49
CA PRO A 399 27.91 25.25 18.47
C PRO A 399 27.22 25.01 17.11
N ARG A 400 26.87 26.11 16.44
CA ARG A 400 26.61 26.14 15.00
C ARG A 400 27.93 25.87 14.29
N ASP A 401 27.92 24.99 13.29
CA ASP A 401 28.63 25.15 12.01
C ASP A 401 28.16 24.07 11.01
N ASP A 402 27.86 24.56 9.80
CA ASP A 402 27.83 23.93 8.47
C ASP A 402 27.06 22.62 8.22
N ILE A 403 25.89 22.75 7.58
CA ILE A 403 25.23 21.68 6.82
C ILE A 403 25.35 22.04 5.33
N ASP A 404 26.09 21.22 4.59
CA ASP A 404 26.13 21.23 3.12
C ASP A 404 24.74 20.95 2.53
N LEU A 405 24.23 21.91 1.77
CA LEU A 405 22.96 21.87 1.05
C LEU A 405 23.15 21.15 -0.29
N GLU A 406 23.32 19.83 -0.29
CA GLU A 406 23.29 19.04 -1.53
C GLU A 406 22.95 17.56 -1.28
N VAL A 407 21.84 17.28 -0.57
CA VAL A 407 21.27 15.92 -0.48
C VAL A 407 19.72 15.98 -0.44
N ILE A 408 19.10 16.56 -1.46
CA ILE A 408 17.65 16.43 -1.72
C ILE A 408 17.42 16.37 -3.25
N SER A 409 18.05 15.42 -3.94
CA SER A 409 17.73 15.14 -5.36
C SER A 409 17.65 13.66 -5.74
N ASP A 410 18.16 12.74 -4.90
CA ASP A 410 18.29 11.33 -5.29
C ASP A 410 17.09 10.44 -4.89
N ASP A 411 16.16 10.95 -4.07
CA ASP A 411 14.94 10.20 -3.71
C ASP A 411 13.88 10.20 -4.84
N PHE A 412 14.03 11.06 -5.86
CA PHE A 412 13.06 11.21 -6.96
C PHE A 412 13.48 10.56 -8.28
N SER A 413 14.79 10.38 -8.55
CA SER A 413 15.26 9.84 -9.83
C SER A 413 15.02 8.34 -9.99
N SER A 414 14.79 7.61 -8.90
CA SER A 414 14.55 6.15 -8.95
C SER A 414 13.11 5.74 -9.33
N TYR A 415 12.22 6.71 -9.60
CA TYR A 415 10.81 6.48 -9.97
C TYR A 415 10.45 6.93 -11.40
N LEU A 416 11.35 7.62 -12.09
CA LEU A 416 11.21 7.96 -13.50
C LEU A 416 12.27 7.15 -14.26
N GLY A 417 11.86 6.34 -15.23
CA GLY A 417 12.78 5.56 -16.06
C GLY A 417 13.87 6.43 -16.70
N ASP A 418 14.98 5.81 -17.08
CA ASP A 418 16.29 6.40 -17.42
C ASP A 418 16.34 7.46 -18.57
N ASP A 419 15.22 8.03 -19.02
CA ASP A 419 15.13 8.96 -20.16
C ASP A 419 14.64 10.39 -19.80
N ALA A 420 14.87 10.87 -18.57
CA ALA A 420 14.57 12.26 -18.19
C ALA A 420 15.84 13.13 -18.08
N ILE A 421 16.45 13.47 -19.23
CA ILE A 421 17.51 14.50 -19.28
C ILE A 421 16.86 15.89 -19.26
N ALA A 422 16.82 16.52 -18.08
CA ALA A 422 16.51 17.94 -17.96
C ALA A 422 17.71 18.78 -18.43
N ARG A 423 17.55 19.54 -19.52
CA ARG A 423 18.53 20.56 -19.94
C ARG A 423 18.39 21.80 -19.05
N PRO A 424 19.44 22.30 -18.40
CA PRO A 424 19.35 23.52 -17.60
C PRO A 424 19.19 24.74 -18.52
N GLY A 425 18.02 25.38 -18.46
CA GLY A 425 17.76 26.69 -19.05
C GLY A 425 18.36 27.79 -18.17
N GLN A 426 19.16 28.67 -18.78
CA GLN A 426 19.71 29.86 -18.15
C GLN A 426 18.60 30.79 -17.62
N PHE A 427 18.46 30.91 -16.30
CA PHE A 427 17.68 31.97 -15.68
C PHE A 427 18.54 33.22 -15.49
N ASN A 428 18.15 34.31 -16.14
CA ASN A 428 18.83 35.60 -16.10
C ASN A 428 18.32 36.41 -14.90
N ALA A 429 19.18 36.61 -13.89
CA ALA A 429 18.86 37.22 -12.60
C ALA A 429 18.78 38.77 -12.64
N ASN A 430 18.05 39.34 -13.59
CA ASN A 430 17.84 40.80 -13.68
C ASN A 430 16.40 41.14 -14.07
N ARG A 431 15.44 40.88 -13.19
CA ARG A 431 14.12 41.53 -13.14
C ARG A 431 13.37 41.09 -11.89
N LEU A 432 13.62 41.76 -10.77
CA LEU A 432 12.75 41.80 -9.59
C LEU A 432 13.27 42.93 -8.67
N LYS A 433 13.21 44.16 -9.19
CA LYS A 433 13.07 45.36 -8.36
C LYS A 433 11.72 45.92 -8.77
N ASP A 434 10.73 45.76 -7.91
CA ASP A 434 9.47 46.53 -7.84
C ASP A 434 8.36 45.69 -7.19
N ILE A 435 8.54 45.26 -5.94
CA ILE A 435 7.41 44.95 -5.04
C ILE A 435 7.84 45.37 -3.62
N GLY A 436 7.19 46.41 -3.08
CA GLY A 436 7.42 46.92 -1.73
C GLY A 436 6.88 45.98 -0.64
N PRO A 437 7.24 46.21 0.64
CA PRO A 437 6.95 45.29 1.73
C PRO A 437 5.45 45.29 2.09
N LEU A 438 4.84 44.10 2.10
CA LEU A 438 3.53 43.85 2.70
C LEU A 438 3.73 43.45 4.17
N ASP A 439 3.12 44.23 5.07
CA ASP A 439 3.01 43.95 6.50
C ASP A 439 2.27 42.63 6.75
N ILE A 440 2.92 41.71 7.46
CA ILE A 440 2.29 40.51 8.00
C ILE A 440 2.26 40.64 9.53
N GLN A 441 1.06 40.85 10.08
CA GLN A 441 0.78 40.72 11.51
C GLN A 441 0.68 39.22 11.87
N PRO A 442 1.33 38.74 12.95
CA PRO A 442 1.38 37.33 13.30
C PRO A 442 0.15 36.83 14.07
N TRP A 443 -0.24 35.58 13.82
CA TRP A 443 -1.02 34.73 14.72
C TRP A 443 -0.13 33.62 15.27
#